data_AF-A0A9W6YFX4-F1
#
_entry.id   AF-A0A9W6YFX4-F1
#
_cell.length_a   1.000
_cell.length_b   1.000
_cell.length_c   1.000
_cell.angle_alpha   90.00
_cell.angle_beta   90.00
_cell.angle_gamma   90.00
#
_symmetry.space_group_name_H-M   'P 1'
#
loop_
_entity.id
_entity.type
_entity.pdbx_description
1 polymer ?
#
loop_
_entity_poly.entity_id
_entity_poly.type
_entity_poly.pdbx_seq_one_letter_code
_entity_poly.pdbx_strand_id
1 'polypeptide(L)'
;MRFCCGILLALFLVGINGTTFDQESPMGLKRRHNVRRSLSAVVTHKPGLVRDRLLKGGNAANLDSSDDERINLFKIFKFRKKAQIISTDELPRLWMKKNLEPVELYRTTFGATDVAGVGLYGDMFLLPWLKYVSMYWGDLDHFPDAQLISLLQQSKSEKDIVAIFHQLRAVKGMEKFADSLQLEMFNLHPSSRQAMLDTWIKNKATPDEVFHILGFRRGIPPGYERLYHWLRFVSKSKAISEEDMFTMLTKSGSFYDTHYAGLLQVIKDTSGADVELRRLAERLQNNIFQRFLTENASPSRFGDFVGPNSETWSGIIKTGWADPYYKTLQAYTVAYATKQGGEALRKKVETLFFNLQPYEAVMTAEGRAV
;
A
#
# COMPACT_ATOMS: atom_id res chain seq x y z
N MET A 1 -14.44 7.51 -35.82
CA MET A 1 -14.62 8.90 -35.35
C MET A 1 -14.38 8.96 -33.84
N ARG A 2 -13.54 9.92 -33.43
CA ARG A 2 -13.21 10.39 -32.06
C ARG A 2 -12.24 9.56 -31.20
N PHE A 3 -10.97 9.86 -31.45
CA PHE A 3 -9.85 10.01 -30.51
C PHE A 3 -10.15 10.99 -29.35
N CYS A 4 -9.50 10.75 -28.19
CA CYS A 4 -8.74 11.71 -27.35
C CYS A 4 -8.26 10.93 -26.09
N CYS A 5 -6.97 10.57 -25.95
CA CYS A 5 -5.86 11.35 -25.36
C CYS A 5 -6.07 11.78 -23.89
N GLY A 6 -5.17 11.33 -23.02
CA GLY A 6 -5.03 11.76 -21.63
C GLY A 6 -3.86 11.09 -20.93
N ILE A 7 -2.64 11.47 -21.32
CA ILE A 7 -1.38 11.19 -20.61
C ILE A 7 -1.43 11.86 -19.23
N LEU A 8 -1.11 11.14 -18.16
CA LEU A 8 -0.65 11.75 -16.91
C LEU A 8 0.54 10.98 -16.34
N LEU A 9 1.66 11.69 -16.37
CA LEU A 9 3.01 11.30 -15.97
C LEU A 9 3.15 11.21 -14.44
N ALA A 10 4.10 10.37 -14.07
CA ALA A 10 4.60 10.11 -12.72
C ALA A 10 5.11 11.37 -12.00
N LEU A 11 4.62 11.61 -10.79
CA LEU A 11 5.28 12.41 -9.75
C LEU A 11 4.72 12.00 -8.38
N PHE A 12 5.38 11.11 -7.64
CA PHE A 12 5.23 11.00 -6.18
C PHE A 12 6.39 10.21 -5.55
N LEU A 13 7.59 10.79 -5.53
CA LEU A 13 8.66 10.39 -4.60
C LEU A 13 9.59 11.58 -4.30
N VAL A 14 9.09 12.62 -3.62
CA VAL A 14 9.92 13.51 -2.79
C VAL A 14 9.08 14.00 -1.60
N GLY A 15 9.24 13.35 -0.45
CA GLY A 15 8.83 13.87 0.85
C GLY A 15 9.97 14.72 1.42
N ILE A 16 9.70 16.01 1.55
CA ILE A 16 10.59 17.08 2.01
C ILE A 16 10.91 16.90 3.50
N ASN A 17 12.20 16.98 3.87
CA ASN A 17 12.62 17.53 5.16
C ASN A 17 13.53 18.72 4.88
N GLY A 18 13.15 19.86 5.44
CA GLY A 18 13.74 21.16 5.16
C GLY A 18 15.09 21.38 5.83
N THR A 19 15.93 22.13 5.13
CA THR A 19 16.95 22.98 5.73
C THR A 19 17.00 24.26 4.91
N THR A 20 16.67 25.36 5.56
CA THR A 20 16.73 26.74 5.07
C THR A 20 18.17 27.14 4.76
N PHE A 21 18.40 27.70 3.57
CA PHE A 21 19.59 28.49 3.26
C PHE A 21 19.13 29.87 2.79
N ASP A 22 19.57 30.89 3.52
CA ASP A 22 19.35 32.31 3.24
C ASP A 22 20.14 32.75 2.01
N GLN A 23 19.51 33.58 1.16
CA GLN A 23 20.24 34.46 0.26
C GLN A 23 19.48 35.78 0.06
N GLU A 24 20.13 36.87 0.46
CA GLU A 24 19.73 38.27 0.35
C GLU A 24 19.58 38.70 -1.13
N SER A 25 18.53 39.43 -1.54
CA SER A 25 18.44 40.91 -1.73
C SER A 25 17.59 41.18 -3.00
N PRO A 26 17.22 42.42 -3.37
CA PRO A 26 16.46 43.45 -2.66
C PRO A 26 15.22 43.92 -3.48
N MET A 27 14.54 44.96 -2.99
CA MET A 27 13.46 45.76 -3.63
C MET A 27 11.98 45.33 -3.41
N GLY A 28 11.39 45.94 -2.38
CA GLY A 28 10.46 47.06 -2.60
C GLY A 28 9.06 46.74 -3.12
N LEU A 29 8.08 46.69 -2.21
CA LEU A 29 6.84 47.46 -2.34
C LEU A 29 6.04 47.45 -1.03
N LYS A 30 5.69 48.65 -0.58
CA LYS A 30 4.85 48.97 0.57
C LYS A 30 3.45 48.40 0.39
N ARG A 31 2.89 47.76 1.42
CA ARG A 31 1.47 47.94 1.81
C ARG A 31 1.22 47.59 3.27
N ARG A 32 0.37 48.42 3.88
CA ARG A 32 0.08 48.58 5.31
C ARG A 32 -0.98 47.59 5.82
N HIS A 33 -1.03 47.53 7.17
CA HIS A 33 -2.14 47.16 8.06
C HIS A 33 -2.38 45.64 8.23
N ASN A 34 -2.62 45.08 9.42
CA ASN A 34 -2.86 45.66 10.74
C ASN A 34 -2.47 44.69 11.86
N VAL A 35 -2.37 45.31 13.04
CA VAL A 35 -1.92 44.86 14.35
C VAL A 35 -2.65 43.62 14.90
N ARG A 36 -1.85 42.81 15.58
CA ARG A 36 -2.14 41.61 16.38
C ARG A 36 -2.45 42.02 17.83
N ARG A 37 -3.09 41.10 18.57
CA ARG A 37 -3.10 40.93 20.05
C ARG A 37 -4.09 41.88 20.79
N SER A 38 -4.74 41.50 21.90
CA SER A 38 -4.43 40.46 22.89
C SER A 38 -5.57 40.34 23.92
N LEU A 39 -5.64 39.18 24.60
CA LEU A 39 -6.06 38.96 26.01
C LEU A 39 -7.54 39.25 26.35
N SER A 40 -8.26 38.47 27.14
CA SER A 40 -7.85 37.98 28.46
C SER A 40 -8.75 36.82 28.90
N ALA A 41 -8.15 35.84 29.59
CA ALA A 41 -8.85 34.95 30.49
C ALA A 41 -8.87 35.57 31.90
N VAL A 42 -10.03 35.60 32.54
CA VAL A 42 -10.16 35.78 33.99
C VAL A 42 -11.25 34.82 34.46
N VAL A 43 -10.85 33.93 35.36
CA VAL A 43 -11.71 33.03 36.13
C VAL A 43 -11.84 33.61 37.52
N THR A 44 -13.08 33.80 38.00
CA THR A 44 -13.41 33.84 39.43
C THR A 44 -14.85 33.33 39.66
N HIS A 45 -14.95 32.25 40.45
CA HIS A 45 -15.93 31.95 41.55
C HIS A 45 -17.13 32.90 41.76
N LYS A 46 -18.33 32.53 42.26
CA LYS A 46 -19.05 31.29 42.65
C LYS A 46 -20.54 31.73 42.94
N PRO A 47 -21.43 30.97 43.63
CA PRO A 47 -22.80 30.66 43.20
C PRO A 47 -23.93 31.52 43.84
N GLY A 48 -25.12 31.51 43.24
CA GLY A 48 -26.33 32.14 43.80
C GLY A 48 -27.58 31.29 43.57
N LEU A 49 -28.11 30.75 44.67
CA LEU A 49 -29.46 30.19 44.81
C LEU A 49 -30.53 31.23 44.44
N VAL A 50 -31.51 30.88 43.61
CA VAL A 50 -32.88 31.40 43.71
C VAL A 50 -33.89 30.29 43.34
N ARG A 51 -34.86 30.13 44.23
CA ARG A 51 -36.05 29.26 44.18
C ARG A 51 -37.18 29.85 43.31
N ASP A 52 -37.96 28.94 42.75
CA ASP A 52 -39.43 28.93 42.59
C ASP A 52 -40.18 30.14 42.01
N ARG A 53 -40.85 29.91 40.87
CA ARG A 53 -42.31 30.07 40.64
C ARG A 53 -42.66 29.50 39.25
N LEU A 54 -43.37 28.37 39.19
CA LEU A 54 -44.83 28.28 39.03
C LEU A 54 -45.38 28.99 37.78
N LEU A 55 -45.62 28.23 36.70
CA LEU A 55 -46.89 28.27 35.97
C LEU A 55 -47.27 26.85 35.54
N LYS A 56 -48.55 26.54 35.75
CA LYS A 56 -49.24 25.27 35.64
C LYS A 56 -50.26 25.39 34.50
N GLY A 57 -50.46 24.32 33.72
CA GLY A 57 -51.65 24.08 32.88
C GLY A 57 -51.54 24.62 31.44
N GLY A 58 -51.89 23.90 30.38
CA GLY A 58 -52.55 22.60 30.28
C GLY A 58 -52.73 22.17 28.81
N ASN A 59 -53.01 20.88 28.65
CA ASN A 59 -53.74 20.17 27.59
C ASN A 59 -53.24 20.20 26.12
N ALA A 60 -52.68 19.05 25.73
CA ALA A 60 -53.11 18.16 24.65
C ALA A 60 -53.78 18.76 23.40
N ALA A 61 -53.10 18.63 22.25
CA ALA A 61 -53.63 17.98 21.05
C ALA A 61 -52.52 17.76 20.00
N ASN A 62 -52.44 16.53 19.51
CA ASN A 62 -51.99 16.12 18.18
C ASN A 62 -50.63 16.64 17.68
N LEU A 63 -49.59 15.86 17.94
CA LEU A 63 -48.50 15.66 17.00
C LEU A 63 -48.40 14.15 16.76
N ASP A 64 -48.95 13.74 15.62
CA ASP A 64 -48.81 12.44 15.02
C ASP A 64 -47.31 12.21 14.79
N SER A 65 -46.66 11.57 15.76
CA SER A 65 -45.24 11.30 15.71
C SER A 65 -45.03 10.13 14.76
N SER A 66 -44.36 10.43 13.65
CA SER A 66 -43.56 9.47 12.87
C SER A 66 -42.61 8.72 13.81
N ASP A 67 -43.10 7.61 14.37
CA ASP A 67 -42.37 6.71 15.28
C ASP A 67 -41.94 5.42 14.55
N ASP A 68 -42.14 5.35 13.23
CA ASP A 68 -41.83 4.17 12.40
C ASP A 68 -40.37 4.10 11.90
N GLU A 69 -39.56 5.14 12.07
CA GLU A 69 -38.14 5.12 11.67
C GLU A 69 -37.15 4.91 12.84
N ARG A 70 -37.65 4.74 14.07
CA ARG A 70 -36.83 4.22 15.17
C ARG A 70 -36.72 2.72 15.00
N ILE A 71 -35.84 2.29 14.11
CA ILE A 71 -35.37 0.91 13.95
C ILE A 71 -34.76 0.45 15.29
N ASN A 72 -35.65 0.02 16.17
CA ASN A 72 -35.58 -1.09 17.09
C ASN A 72 -34.21 -1.47 17.68
N LEU A 73 -33.51 -0.49 18.24
CA LEU A 73 -32.47 -0.72 19.26
C LEU A 73 -33.00 -1.72 20.32
N PHE A 74 -34.28 -1.65 20.69
CA PHE A 74 -34.91 -2.63 21.59
C PHE A 74 -34.94 -4.08 21.07
N LYS A 75 -35.12 -4.35 19.76
CA LYS A 75 -34.97 -5.70 19.19
C LYS A 75 -33.52 -6.18 19.27
N ILE A 76 -32.55 -5.29 19.07
CA ILE A 76 -31.10 -5.59 19.19
C ILE A 76 -30.73 -5.85 20.66
N PHE A 77 -31.27 -5.09 21.62
CA PHE A 77 -31.11 -5.32 23.06
C PHE A 77 -31.85 -6.58 23.55
N LYS A 78 -32.93 -7.00 22.91
CA LYS A 78 -33.56 -8.32 23.17
C LYS A 78 -32.74 -9.46 22.58
N PHE A 79 -32.09 -9.21 21.44
CA PHE A 79 -31.03 -10.05 20.88
C PHE A 79 -29.84 -10.16 21.84
N ARG A 80 -29.44 -9.09 22.55
CA ARG A 80 -28.32 -9.05 23.52
C ARG A 80 -28.43 -10.09 24.65
N LYS A 81 -29.62 -10.27 25.24
CA LYS A 81 -29.84 -11.33 26.26
C LYS A 81 -29.78 -12.75 25.68
N LYS A 82 -30.11 -12.92 24.39
CA LYS A 82 -29.96 -14.20 23.68
C LYS A 82 -28.54 -14.40 23.14
N ALA A 83 -27.81 -13.35 22.77
CA ALA A 83 -26.46 -13.41 22.22
C ALA A 83 -25.39 -13.76 23.27
N GLN A 84 -25.64 -13.50 24.55
CA GLN A 84 -24.86 -14.08 25.65
C GLN A 84 -25.00 -15.62 25.77
N ILE A 85 -25.99 -16.20 25.08
CA ILE A 85 -26.33 -17.64 25.08
C ILE A 85 -26.04 -18.28 23.70
N ILE A 86 -25.96 -17.47 22.63
CA ILE A 86 -25.73 -17.90 21.25
C ILE A 86 -24.23 -17.84 20.96
N SER A 87 -23.67 -18.92 20.40
CA SER A 87 -22.28 -18.94 19.94
C SER A 87 -22.04 -17.83 18.91
N THR A 88 -20.90 -17.13 19.00
CA THR A 88 -20.50 -16.10 18.04
C THR A 88 -20.45 -16.60 16.59
N ASP A 89 -20.33 -17.91 16.39
CA ASP A 89 -20.38 -18.58 15.09
C ASP A 89 -21.77 -18.61 14.43
N GLU A 90 -22.86 -18.47 15.20
CA GLU A 90 -24.23 -18.51 14.69
C GLU A 90 -24.75 -17.12 14.28
N LEU A 91 -24.14 -16.06 14.82
CA LEU A 91 -24.55 -14.68 14.56
C LEU A 91 -24.58 -14.32 13.07
N PRO A 92 -23.59 -14.70 12.23
CA PRO A 92 -23.61 -14.37 10.81
C PRO A 92 -24.85 -14.92 10.09
N ARG A 93 -25.22 -16.17 10.38
CA ARG A 93 -26.40 -16.83 9.77
C ARG A 93 -27.69 -16.18 10.25
N LEU A 94 -27.72 -15.75 11.50
CA LEU A 94 -28.89 -15.10 12.09
C LEU A 94 -29.13 -13.71 11.50
N TRP A 95 -28.07 -12.92 11.32
CA TRP A 95 -28.16 -11.62 10.64
C TRP A 95 -28.55 -11.77 9.17
N MET A 96 -28.02 -12.78 8.48
CA MET A 96 -28.43 -13.13 7.11
C MET A 96 -29.92 -13.45 7.00
N LYS A 97 -30.44 -14.30 7.89
CA LYS A 97 -31.88 -14.64 7.93
C LYS A 97 -32.76 -13.40 8.19
N LYS A 98 -32.22 -12.38 8.84
CA LYS A 98 -32.92 -11.13 9.16
C LYS A 98 -32.71 -10.04 8.11
N ASN A 99 -31.90 -10.29 7.08
CA ASN A 99 -31.56 -9.35 6.01
C ASN A 99 -31.15 -7.98 6.54
N LEU A 100 -30.26 -7.97 7.54
CA LEU A 100 -29.81 -6.72 8.17
C LEU A 100 -28.79 -6.01 7.28
N GLU A 101 -28.98 -4.74 6.99
CA GLU A 101 -28.00 -4.00 6.20
C GLU A 101 -26.64 -3.92 6.94
N PRO A 102 -25.52 -4.34 6.34
CA PRO A 102 -24.21 -4.41 6.99
C PRO A 102 -23.71 -3.11 7.64
N VAL A 103 -23.88 -1.96 6.98
CA VAL A 103 -23.42 -0.66 7.49
C VAL A 103 -24.23 -0.23 8.71
N GLU A 104 -25.54 -0.40 8.67
CA GLU A 104 -26.43 -0.07 9.78
C GLU A 104 -26.21 -1.00 10.96
N LEU A 105 -26.01 -2.30 10.70
CA LEU A 105 -25.59 -3.24 11.72
C LEU A 105 -24.25 -2.84 12.35
N TYR A 106 -23.30 -2.34 11.54
CA TYR A 106 -22.03 -1.84 12.07
C TYR A 106 -22.22 -0.61 12.96
N ARG A 107 -22.95 0.40 12.49
CA ARG A 107 -23.18 1.64 13.25
C ARG A 107 -23.89 1.37 14.57
N THR A 108 -24.89 0.49 14.57
CA THR A 108 -25.63 0.13 15.78
C THR A 108 -24.80 -0.71 16.76
N THR A 109 -23.87 -1.54 16.26
CA THR A 109 -23.06 -2.45 17.09
C THR A 109 -21.76 -1.80 17.59
N PHE A 110 -21.11 -0.99 16.75
CA PHE A 110 -19.78 -0.42 16.99
C PHE A 110 -19.79 1.12 17.13
N GLY A 111 -20.84 1.81 16.66
CA GLY A 111 -20.99 3.27 16.75
C GLY A 111 -21.74 3.76 18.00
N ALA A 112 -22.40 2.87 18.75
CA ALA A 112 -23.01 3.21 20.04
C ALA A 112 -21.95 3.16 21.15
N THR A 113 -21.53 4.34 21.63
CA THR A 113 -20.70 4.49 22.82
C THR A 113 -21.54 4.36 24.10
N ASP A 114 -20.96 3.79 25.15
CA ASP A 114 -21.57 3.87 26.48
C ASP A 114 -21.37 5.24 27.12
N VAL A 115 -21.95 5.43 28.30
CA VAL A 115 -21.82 6.66 29.12
C VAL A 115 -20.36 6.95 29.52
N ALA A 116 -19.44 5.98 29.33
CA ALA A 116 -18.01 6.10 29.61
C ALA A 116 -17.16 6.27 28.33
N GLY A 117 -17.77 6.40 27.15
CA GLY A 117 -17.06 6.62 25.89
C GLY A 117 -16.32 5.39 25.35
N VAL A 118 -16.58 4.19 25.89
CA VAL A 118 -15.98 2.94 25.42
C VAL A 118 -16.96 2.26 24.46
N GLY A 119 -16.47 1.85 23.29
CA GLY A 119 -17.26 1.05 22.34
C GLY A 119 -17.72 -0.24 23.02
N LEU A 120 -19.03 -0.40 23.18
CA LEU A 120 -19.65 -1.35 24.11
C LEU A 120 -19.20 -2.82 23.96
N TYR A 121 -18.79 -3.26 22.76
CA TYR A 121 -18.47 -4.66 22.45
C TYR A 121 -17.50 -4.84 21.26
N GLY A 122 -16.65 -3.84 21.00
CA GLY A 122 -16.05 -3.60 19.68
C GLY A 122 -15.18 -4.70 19.06
N ASP A 123 -14.72 -5.68 19.85
CA ASP A 123 -13.89 -6.78 19.37
C ASP A 123 -14.62 -8.13 19.31
N MET A 124 -15.60 -8.36 20.20
CA MET A 124 -16.30 -9.66 20.29
C MET A 124 -17.23 -9.91 19.09
N PHE A 125 -17.84 -8.85 18.54
CA PHE A 125 -18.75 -8.97 17.40
C PHE A 125 -18.12 -8.67 16.05
N LEU A 126 -16.87 -8.20 16.02
CA LEU A 126 -16.24 -7.75 14.79
C LEU A 126 -16.00 -8.90 13.80
N LEU A 127 -15.42 -10.01 14.27
CA LEU A 127 -15.19 -11.18 13.41
C LEU A 127 -16.50 -11.81 12.92
N PRO A 128 -17.53 -12.01 13.77
CA PRO A 128 -18.86 -12.39 13.29
C PRO A 128 -19.42 -11.41 12.26
N TRP A 129 -19.26 -10.09 12.47
CA TRP A 129 -19.75 -9.09 11.53
C TRP A 129 -19.01 -9.17 10.19
N LEU A 130 -17.68 -9.29 10.19
CA LEU A 130 -16.91 -9.49 8.95
C LEU A 130 -17.29 -10.79 8.22
N LYS A 131 -17.59 -11.86 8.95
CA LYS A 131 -18.09 -13.11 8.36
C LYS A 131 -19.48 -12.93 7.76
N TYR A 132 -20.37 -12.22 8.45
CA TYR A 132 -21.68 -11.89 7.93
C TYR A 132 -21.60 -11.07 6.65
N VAL A 133 -20.80 -10.03 6.69
CA VAL A 133 -20.47 -9.15 5.58
C VAL A 133 -20.01 -9.98 4.38
N SER A 134 -19.05 -10.89 4.55
CA SER A 134 -18.58 -11.78 3.47
C SER A 134 -19.68 -12.70 2.89
N MET A 135 -20.63 -13.13 3.73
CA MET A 135 -21.76 -13.97 3.30
C MET A 135 -22.82 -13.16 2.56
N TYR A 136 -23.16 -12.00 3.10
CA TYR A 136 -24.15 -11.07 2.53
C TYR A 136 -23.75 -10.63 1.11
N TRP A 137 -22.46 -10.55 0.83
CA TRP A 137 -21.92 -10.14 -0.47
C TRP A 137 -21.85 -11.25 -1.52
N GLY A 138 -21.89 -12.52 -1.13
CA GLY A 138 -21.98 -13.62 -2.07
C GLY A 138 -23.27 -13.58 -2.91
N ASP A 139 -24.30 -12.87 -2.41
CA ASP A 139 -25.65 -12.84 -2.96
C ASP A 139 -26.06 -11.49 -3.59
N LEU A 140 -25.28 -10.41 -3.43
CA LEU A 140 -25.62 -9.06 -3.90
C LEU A 140 -24.41 -8.37 -4.54
N ASP A 141 -24.58 -7.93 -5.79
CA ASP A 141 -23.59 -7.14 -6.53
C ASP A 141 -23.20 -5.87 -5.73
N HIS A 142 -21.94 -5.86 -5.25
CA HIS A 142 -21.10 -4.72 -4.85
C HIS A 142 -21.40 -3.99 -3.52
N PHE A 143 -20.77 -4.45 -2.42
CA PHE A 143 -20.24 -3.55 -1.40
C PHE A 143 -18.72 -3.46 -1.59
N PRO A 144 -18.16 -2.31 -2.01
CA PRO A 144 -16.73 -2.20 -2.31
C PRO A 144 -15.88 -2.40 -1.04
N ASP A 145 -14.79 -3.16 -1.13
CA ASP A 145 -13.80 -3.29 -0.04
C ASP A 145 -13.35 -1.93 0.52
N ALA A 146 -13.24 -0.92 -0.35
CA ALA A 146 -12.98 0.47 0.00
C ALA A 146 -13.99 1.06 1.02
N GLN A 147 -15.28 0.73 0.86
CA GLN A 147 -16.34 1.20 1.76
C GLN A 147 -16.26 0.51 3.12
N LEU A 148 -15.89 -0.78 3.15
CA LEU A 148 -15.64 -1.51 4.40
C LEU A 148 -14.48 -0.90 5.17
N ILE A 149 -13.36 -0.66 4.49
CA ILE A 149 -12.16 -0.08 5.08
C ILE A 149 -12.49 1.30 5.66
N SER A 150 -13.19 2.15 4.87
CA SER A 150 -13.62 3.48 5.31
C SER A 150 -14.51 3.44 6.55
N LEU A 151 -15.36 2.41 6.66
CA LEU A 151 -16.23 2.22 7.83
C LEU A 151 -15.43 1.82 9.08
N LEU A 152 -14.47 0.91 8.94
CA LEU A 152 -13.60 0.48 10.05
C LEU A 152 -12.72 1.63 10.55
N GLN A 153 -12.21 2.46 9.64
CA GLN A 153 -11.37 3.63 9.95
C GLN A 153 -12.06 4.68 10.82
N GLN A 154 -13.39 4.69 10.91
CA GLN A 154 -14.12 5.59 11.81
C GLN A 154 -13.94 5.26 13.29
N SER A 155 -13.44 4.06 13.60
CA SER A 155 -13.40 3.54 14.98
C SER A 155 -12.14 2.77 15.34
N LYS A 156 -11.29 2.43 14.36
CA LYS A 156 -10.08 1.63 14.57
C LYS A 156 -8.88 2.26 13.85
N SER A 157 -7.70 2.09 14.43
CA SER A 157 -6.47 2.54 13.79
C SER A 157 -6.15 1.68 12.56
N GLU A 158 -5.40 2.20 11.60
CA GLU A 158 -4.94 1.42 10.44
C GLU A 158 -4.20 0.14 10.86
N LYS A 159 -3.39 0.23 11.93
CA LYS A 159 -2.65 -0.91 12.47
C LYS A 159 -3.59 -2.01 12.98
N ASP A 160 -4.67 -1.63 13.65
CA ASP A 160 -5.66 -2.59 14.15
C ASP A 160 -6.41 -3.22 12.98
N ILE A 161 -6.82 -2.42 11.99
CA ILE A 161 -7.51 -2.89 10.78
C ILE A 161 -6.66 -3.94 10.05
N VAL A 162 -5.38 -3.65 9.83
CA VAL A 162 -4.44 -4.59 9.22
C VAL A 162 -4.33 -5.89 10.03
N ALA A 163 -4.22 -5.80 11.36
CA ALA A 163 -4.14 -6.97 12.21
C ALA A 163 -5.42 -7.82 12.14
N ILE A 164 -6.59 -7.18 12.11
CA ILE A 164 -7.90 -7.83 11.96
C ILE A 164 -7.99 -8.57 10.63
N PHE A 165 -7.63 -7.90 9.52
CA PHE A 165 -7.66 -8.53 8.20
C PHE A 165 -6.71 -9.72 8.12
N HIS A 166 -5.51 -9.62 8.71
CA HIS A 166 -4.59 -10.74 8.75
C HIS A 166 -5.15 -11.92 9.57
N GLN A 167 -5.73 -11.67 10.75
CA GLN A 167 -6.35 -12.71 11.57
C GLN A 167 -7.53 -13.39 10.86
N LEU A 168 -8.29 -12.63 10.08
CA LEU A 168 -9.44 -13.13 9.34
C LEU A 168 -9.06 -14.27 8.38
N ARG A 169 -7.82 -14.29 7.86
CA ARG A 169 -7.34 -15.38 7.00
C ARG A 169 -7.38 -16.75 7.67
N ALA A 170 -7.16 -16.81 8.98
CA ALA A 170 -7.20 -18.07 9.74
C ALA A 170 -8.64 -18.59 9.95
N VAL A 171 -9.66 -17.76 9.66
CA VAL A 171 -11.06 -18.17 9.76
C VAL A 171 -11.44 -19.00 8.54
N LYS A 172 -11.97 -20.20 8.77
CA LYS A 172 -12.36 -21.13 7.71
C LYS A 172 -13.29 -20.46 6.68
N GLY A 173 -12.86 -20.46 5.42
CA GLY A 173 -13.61 -19.91 4.29
C GLY A 173 -13.41 -18.41 4.04
N MET A 174 -12.58 -17.73 4.86
CA MET A 174 -12.42 -16.27 4.80
C MET A 174 -11.10 -15.81 4.17
N GLU A 175 -10.21 -16.73 3.81
CA GLU A 175 -8.87 -16.44 3.26
C GLU A 175 -8.93 -15.48 2.06
N LYS A 176 -9.70 -15.82 1.02
CA LYS A 176 -9.81 -14.99 -0.19
C LYS A 176 -10.36 -13.59 0.10
N PHE A 177 -11.31 -13.51 1.02
CA PHE A 177 -11.89 -12.23 1.42
C PHE A 177 -10.89 -11.37 2.19
N ALA A 178 -10.18 -11.98 3.15
CA ALA A 178 -9.11 -11.31 3.89
C ALA A 178 -7.94 -10.88 2.99
N ASP A 179 -7.60 -11.66 1.97
CA ASP A 179 -6.58 -11.30 0.98
C ASP A 179 -7.04 -10.11 0.12
N SER A 180 -8.31 -10.08 -0.30
CA SER A 180 -8.91 -8.93 -1.00
C SER A 180 -8.84 -7.65 -0.18
N LEU A 181 -9.26 -7.70 1.09
CA LEU A 181 -9.23 -6.56 2.00
C LEU A 181 -7.80 -6.04 2.25
N GLN A 182 -6.84 -6.94 2.42
CA GLN A 182 -5.43 -6.54 2.58
C GLN A 182 -4.88 -5.91 1.30
N LEU A 183 -5.21 -6.47 0.13
CA LEU A 183 -4.79 -5.90 -1.15
C LEU A 183 -5.38 -4.51 -1.36
N GLU A 184 -6.66 -4.33 -1.05
CA GLU A 184 -7.34 -3.05 -1.17
C GLU A 184 -6.75 -2.03 -0.19
N MET A 185 -6.51 -2.43 1.07
CA MET A 185 -5.83 -1.59 2.06
C MET A 185 -4.45 -1.16 1.57
N PHE A 186 -3.68 -2.08 0.99
CA PHE A 186 -2.34 -1.80 0.44
C PHE A 186 -2.38 -0.76 -0.69
N ASN A 187 -3.38 -0.86 -1.57
CA ASN A 187 -3.53 0.01 -2.74
C ASN A 187 -4.04 1.40 -2.35
N LEU A 188 -5.10 1.47 -1.54
CA LEU A 188 -5.79 2.72 -1.20
C LEU A 188 -5.10 3.51 -0.10
N HIS A 189 -4.38 2.85 0.81
CA HIS A 189 -3.80 3.48 1.99
C HIS A 189 -2.29 3.23 2.08
N PRO A 190 -1.44 4.01 1.38
CA PRO A 190 0.02 3.88 1.44
C PRO A 190 0.61 3.97 2.85
N SER A 191 -0.02 4.73 3.75
CA SER A 191 0.30 4.83 5.18
C SER A 191 0.28 3.48 5.90
N SER A 192 -0.61 2.58 5.47
CA SER A 192 -0.82 1.27 6.12
C SER A 192 0.26 0.24 5.78
N ARG A 193 1.02 0.43 4.69
CA ARG A 193 1.94 -0.59 4.15
C ARG A 193 3.04 -0.99 5.14
N GLN A 194 3.47 -0.07 6.00
CA GLN A 194 4.43 -0.38 7.05
C GLN A 194 3.79 -1.25 8.15
N ALA A 195 2.56 -0.93 8.56
CA ALA A 195 1.82 -1.76 9.52
C ALA A 195 1.51 -3.15 8.96
N MET A 196 1.23 -3.27 7.65
CA MET A 196 1.08 -4.55 6.95
C MET A 196 2.36 -5.38 7.00
N LEU A 197 3.49 -4.79 6.62
CA LEU A 197 4.80 -5.43 6.70
C LEU A 197 5.10 -5.95 8.12
N ASP A 198 4.90 -5.11 9.13
CA ASP A 198 5.16 -5.47 10.52
C ASP A 198 4.22 -6.59 11.00
N THR A 199 2.96 -6.58 10.54
CA THR A 199 1.97 -7.61 10.85
C THR A 199 2.34 -8.95 10.21
N TRP A 200 2.74 -8.96 8.94
CA TRP A 200 3.18 -10.19 8.26
C TRP A 200 4.43 -10.79 8.92
N ILE A 201 5.41 -9.96 9.29
CA ILE A 201 6.62 -10.41 9.99
C ILE A 201 6.25 -10.96 11.38
N LYS A 202 5.46 -10.22 12.16
CA LYS A 202 5.06 -10.62 13.52
C LYS A 202 4.34 -11.96 13.54
N ASN A 203 3.44 -12.18 12.57
CA ASN A 203 2.65 -13.40 12.49
C ASN A 203 3.32 -14.51 11.68
N LYS A 204 4.59 -14.32 11.25
CA LYS A 204 5.35 -15.29 10.46
C LYS A 204 4.60 -15.76 9.20
N ALA A 205 3.94 -14.83 8.52
CA ALA A 205 3.31 -15.11 7.22
C ALA A 205 4.37 -15.72 6.28
N THR A 206 3.98 -16.67 5.44
CA THR A 206 4.92 -17.23 4.47
C THR A 206 5.10 -16.28 3.28
N PRO A 207 6.24 -16.33 2.55
CA PRO A 207 6.40 -15.55 1.34
C PRO A 207 5.34 -15.83 0.29
N ASP A 208 4.87 -17.07 0.15
CA ASP A 208 3.77 -17.43 -0.76
C ASP A 208 2.46 -16.77 -0.38
N GLU A 209 2.13 -16.73 0.91
CA GLU A 209 0.95 -16.02 1.40
C GLU A 209 1.00 -14.53 1.07
N VAL A 210 2.11 -13.85 1.39
CA VAL A 210 2.25 -12.41 1.09
C VAL A 210 2.27 -12.18 -0.42
N PHE A 211 2.86 -13.09 -1.19
CA PHE A 211 2.85 -13.07 -2.65
C PHE A 211 1.41 -13.18 -3.19
N HIS A 212 0.59 -14.02 -2.56
CA HIS A 212 -0.81 -14.18 -2.90
C HIS A 212 -1.64 -12.94 -2.55
N ILE A 213 -1.49 -12.41 -1.32
CA ILE A 213 -2.16 -11.20 -0.84
C ILE A 213 -1.90 -10.03 -1.79
N LEU A 214 -0.67 -9.87 -2.27
CA LEU A 214 -0.29 -8.79 -3.18
C LEU A 214 -0.79 -8.98 -4.64
N GLY A 215 -1.52 -10.07 -4.89
CA GLY A 215 -2.22 -10.31 -6.15
C GLY A 215 -1.36 -10.90 -7.26
N PHE A 216 -0.19 -11.46 -6.96
CA PHE A 216 0.76 -11.91 -7.99
C PHE A 216 0.40 -13.24 -8.68
N ARG A 217 -0.69 -13.92 -8.27
CA ARG A 217 -1.13 -15.18 -8.91
C ARG A 217 -1.49 -15.06 -10.38
N ARG A 218 -1.93 -13.87 -10.80
CA ARG A 218 -2.28 -13.57 -12.21
C ARG A 218 -1.13 -12.90 -12.96
N GLY A 219 0.06 -12.92 -12.37
CA GLY A 219 1.22 -12.16 -12.80
C GLY A 219 1.48 -10.95 -11.92
N ILE A 220 2.68 -10.40 -12.08
CA ILE A 220 3.11 -9.18 -11.40
C ILE A 220 2.52 -7.99 -12.17
N PRO A 221 1.65 -7.17 -11.53
CA PRO A 221 1.02 -6.04 -12.20
C PRO A 221 2.08 -5.00 -12.59
N PRO A 222 1.76 -4.12 -13.56
CA PRO A 222 2.65 -3.00 -13.89
C PRO A 222 2.85 -2.11 -12.67
N GLY A 223 4.09 -1.62 -12.51
CA GLY A 223 4.52 -0.85 -11.36
C GLY A 223 5.22 -1.70 -10.30
N TYR A 224 6.14 -1.06 -9.59
CA TYR A 224 7.08 -1.76 -8.73
C TYR A 224 6.71 -1.82 -7.27
N GLU A 225 5.68 -1.09 -6.86
CA GLU A 225 5.30 -0.90 -5.46
C GLU A 225 5.05 -2.22 -4.73
N ARG A 226 4.20 -3.09 -5.29
CA ARG A 226 3.86 -4.35 -4.63
C ARG A 226 5.09 -5.25 -4.52
N LEU A 227 5.86 -5.38 -5.60
CA LEU A 227 7.02 -6.26 -5.60
C LEU A 227 8.12 -5.71 -4.68
N TYR A 228 8.33 -4.40 -4.65
CA TYR A 228 9.21 -3.74 -3.70
C TYR A 228 8.85 -4.13 -2.26
N HIS A 229 7.58 -4.05 -1.89
CA HIS A 229 7.11 -4.40 -0.55
C HIS A 229 7.23 -5.91 -0.26
N TRP A 230 7.01 -6.78 -1.25
CA TRP A 230 7.25 -8.22 -1.10
C TRP A 230 8.74 -8.55 -0.89
N LEU A 231 9.64 -7.96 -1.69
CA LEU A 231 11.09 -8.12 -1.52
C LEU A 231 11.56 -7.60 -0.17
N ARG A 232 11.01 -6.46 0.28
CA ARG A 232 11.27 -5.92 1.62
C ARG A 232 10.80 -6.87 2.72
N PHE A 233 9.64 -7.51 2.55
CA PHE A 233 9.14 -8.53 3.46
C PHE A 233 10.10 -9.74 3.52
N VAL A 234 10.45 -10.33 2.38
CA VAL A 234 11.33 -11.50 2.34
C VAL A 234 12.72 -11.19 2.90
N SER A 235 13.28 -10.03 2.54
CA SER A 235 14.57 -9.57 3.06
C SER A 235 14.58 -9.47 4.59
N LYS A 236 13.52 -8.91 5.19
CA LYS A 236 13.42 -8.75 6.65
C LYS A 236 13.07 -10.04 7.38
N SER A 237 12.18 -10.86 6.83
CA SER A 237 11.73 -12.09 7.47
C SER A 237 12.75 -13.22 7.34
N LYS A 238 13.65 -13.15 6.34
CA LYS A 238 14.59 -14.22 5.97
C LYS A 238 13.89 -15.57 5.78
N ALA A 239 12.64 -15.53 5.30
CA ALA A 239 11.74 -16.67 5.32
C ALA A 239 11.96 -17.68 4.18
N ILE A 240 12.67 -17.29 3.11
CA ILE A 240 13.01 -18.17 1.98
C ILE A 240 14.44 -17.94 1.50
N SER A 241 14.99 -18.94 0.83
CA SER A 241 16.27 -18.83 0.12
C SER A 241 16.13 -17.94 -1.12
N GLU A 242 17.25 -17.48 -1.67
CA GLU A 242 17.26 -16.73 -2.93
C GLU A 242 16.82 -17.59 -4.12
N GLU A 243 17.18 -18.88 -4.13
CA GLU A 243 16.78 -19.83 -5.17
C GLU A 243 15.25 -20.03 -5.18
N ASP A 244 14.64 -20.20 -4.00
CA ASP A 244 13.19 -20.29 -3.88
C ASP A 244 12.51 -18.98 -4.30
N MET A 245 13.09 -17.84 -3.95
CA MET A 245 12.60 -16.52 -4.36
C MET A 245 12.60 -16.38 -5.88
N PHE A 246 13.70 -16.75 -6.55
CA PHE A 246 13.78 -16.77 -8.02
C PHE A 246 12.75 -17.72 -8.62
N THR A 247 12.58 -18.90 -8.02
CA THR A 247 11.58 -19.89 -8.46
C THR A 247 10.15 -19.34 -8.36
N MET A 248 9.82 -18.64 -7.26
CA MET A 248 8.51 -18.01 -7.10
C MET A 248 8.28 -16.89 -8.12
N LEU A 249 9.27 -16.02 -8.30
CA LEU A 249 9.20 -14.93 -9.27
C LEU A 249 9.01 -15.50 -10.68
N THR A 250 9.81 -16.49 -11.08
CA THR A 250 9.75 -17.14 -12.41
C THR A 250 8.45 -17.86 -12.68
N LYS A 251 7.94 -18.64 -11.73
CA LYS A 251 6.67 -19.37 -11.88
C LYS A 251 5.44 -18.48 -12.04
N SER A 252 5.50 -17.23 -11.58
CA SER A 252 4.36 -16.30 -11.70
C SER A 252 4.03 -15.90 -13.15
N GLY A 253 4.80 -16.37 -14.15
CA GLY A 253 4.58 -16.08 -15.57
C GLY A 253 4.94 -14.65 -15.97
N SER A 254 5.30 -13.80 -14.99
CA SER A 254 5.68 -12.41 -15.18
C SER A 254 7.16 -12.14 -15.02
N PHE A 255 7.98 -13.15 -14.73
CA PHE A 255 9.45 -13.04 -14.79
C PHE A 255 9.96 -13.28 -16.21
N TYR A 256 9.52 -12.45 -17.13
CA TYR A 256 10.45 -12.07 -18.17
C TYR A 256 11.42 -11.12 -17.46
N ASP A 257 12.73 -11.45 -17.41
CA ASP A 257 13.76 -10.71 -16.63
C ASP A 257 13.80 -9.19 -16.95
N THR A 258 13.06 -8.79 -17.99
CA THR A 258 12.99 -7.48 -18.63
C THR A 258 12.67 -6.32 -17.68
N HIS A 259 11.64 -6.45 -16.83
CA HIS A 259 11.17 -5.34 -16.00
C HIS A 259 11.82 -5.28 -14.60
N TYR A 260 12.39 -6.39 -14.12
CA TYR A 260 12.93 -6.42 -12.76
C TYR A 260 14.32 -5.83 -12.64
N ALA A 261 15.14 -5.92 -13.69
CA ALA A 261 16.50 -5.40 -13.62
C ALA A 261 16.50 -3.89 -13.32
N GLY A 262 15.56 -3.14 -13.91
CA GLY A 262 15.29 -1.74 -13.60
C GLY A 262 14.76 -1.53 -12.16
N LEU A 263 13.82 -2.35 -11.68
CA LEU A 263 13.38 -2.29 -10.27
C LEU A 263 14.52 -2.51 -9.28
N LEU A 264 15.32 -3.55 -9.49
CA LEU A 264 16.44 -3.86 -8.61
C LEU A 264 17.43 -2.68 -8.58
N GLN A 265 17.61 -2.00 -9.70
CA GLN A 265 18.37 -0.76 -9.77
C GLN A 265 17.70 0.38 -8.98
N VAL A 266 16.37 0.56 -9.10
CA VAL A 266 15.63 1.53 -8.27
C VAL A 266 15.82 1.24 -6.77
N ILE A 267 15.74 -0.03 -6.36
CA ILE A 267 15.94 -0.43 -4.96
C ILE A 267 17.34 -0.07 -4.48
N LYS A 268 18.37 -0.36 -5.28
CA LYS A 268 19.77 -0.02 -4.97
C LYS A 268 19.94 1.50 -4.79
N ASP A 269 19.26 2.29 -5.61
CA ASP A 269 19.39 3.75 -5.64
C ASP A 269 18.47 4.48 -4.64
N THR A 270 17.47 3.81 -4.07
CA THR A 270 16.48 4.45 -3.18
C THR A 270 17.09 4.76 -1.80
N SER A 271 17.21 6.05 -1.46
CA SER A 271 17.81 6.58 -0.23
C SER A 271 17.11 6.18 1.10
N GLY A 272 16.05 5.38 1.06
CA GLY A 272 15.35 4.83 2.24
C GLY A 272 15.30 3.30 2.27
N ALA A 273 15.91 2.62 1.29
CA ALA A 273 15.97 1.17 1.28
C ALA A 273 16.95 0.68 2.36
N ASP A 274 16.47 -0.28 3.16
CA ASP A 274 17.29 -0.96 4.17
C ASP A 274 18.53 -1.60 3.51
N VAL A 275 19.65 -1.63 4.23
CA VAL A 275 20.93 -2.17 3.73
C VAL A 275 20.76 -3.61 3.22
N GLU A 276 19.97 -4.43 3.92
CA GLU A 276 19.76 -5.82 3.52
C GLU A 276 18.92 -5.93 2.26
N LEU A 277 17.97 -5.03 2.04
CA LEU A 277 17.17 -4.98 0.82
C LEU A 277 18.02 -4.55 -0.38
N ARG A 278 18.93 -3.58 -0.20
CA ARG A 278 19.86 -3.16 -1.26
C ARG A 278 20.82 -4.28 -1.65
N ARG A 279 21.39 -4.98 -0.66
CA ARG A 279 22.25 -6.14 -0.89
C ARG A 279 21.51 -7.29 -1.58
N LEU A 280 20.27 -7.55 -1.18
CA LEU A 280 19.43 -8.52 -1.88
C LEU A 280 19.23 -8.10 -3.33
N ALA A 281 18.86 -6.84 -3.59
CA ALA A 281 18.62 -6.37 -4.94
C ALA A 281 19.87 -6.47 -5.84
N GLU A 282 21.04 -6.16 -5.29
CA GLU A 282 22.33 -6.34 -5.97
C GLU A 282 22.61 -7.81 -6.32
N ARG A 283 22.40 -8.74 -5.38
CA ARG A 283 22.59 -10.17 -5.66
C ARG A 283 21.60 -10.69 -6.69
N LEU A 284 20.33 -10.31 -6.58
CA LEU A 284 19.32 -10.67 -7.57
C LEU A 284 19.68 -10.14 -8.97
N GLN A 285 20.17 -8.89 -9.07
CA GLN A 285 20.55 -8.30 -10.34
C GLN A 285 21.80 -8.98 -10.92
N ASN A 286 22.78 -9.32 -10.09
CA ASN A 286 23.97 -10.06 -10.51
C ASN A 286 23.62 -11.47 -11.00
N ASN A 287 22.65 -12.16 -10.39
CA ASN A 287 22.19 -13.47 -10.87
C ASN A 287 21.53 -13.36 -12.25
N ILE A 288 20.73 -12.30 -12.50
CA ILE A 288 20.21 -12.00 -13.83
C ILE A 288 21.39 -11.82 -14.81
N PHE A 289 22.38 -10.99 -14.46
CA PHE A 289 23.54 -10.76 -15.31
C PHE A 289 24.29 -12.07 -15.61
N GLN A 290 24.56 -12.91 -14.61
CA GLN A 290 25.28 -14.17 -14.80
C GLN A 290 24.56 -15.12 -15.75
N ARG A 291 23.23 -15.18 -15.70
CA ARG A 291 22.45 -15.97 -16.65
C ARG A 291 22.65 -15.47 -18.09
N PHE A 292 22.45 -14.18 -18.35
CA PHE A 292 22.65 -13.60 -19.68
C PHE A 292 24.10 -13.72 -20.17
N LEU A 293 25.07 -13.54 -19.28
CA LEU A 293 26.48 -13.74 -19.59
C LEU A 293 26.76 -15.19 -19.97
N THR A 294 26.18 -16.18 -19.26
CA THR A 294 26.33 -17.61 -19.56
C THR A 294 25.75 -17.96 -20.93
N GLU A 295 24.64 -17.32 -21.31
CA GLU A 295 24.03 -17.41 -22.64
C GLU A 295 24.77 -16.61 -23.72
N ASN A 296 25.90 -15.96 -23.38
CA ASN A 296 26.65 -15.05 -24.25
C ASN A 296 25.78 -13.95 -24.88
N ALA A 297 24.77 -13.46 -24.16
CA ALA A 297 23.94 -12.37 -24.63
C ALA A 297 24.75 -11.07 -24.65
N SER A 298 24.81 -10.42 -25.82
CA SER A 298 25.50 -9.14 -25.97
C SER A 298 24.77 -8.02 -25.20
N PRO A 299 25.44 -6.91 -24.84
CA PRO A 299 24.80 -5.76 -24.22
C PRO A 299 23.58 -5.22 -24.97
N SER A 300 23.62 -5.17 -26.30
CA SER A 300 22.46 -4.81 -27.14
C SER A 300 21.30 -5.77 -26.94
N ARG A 301 21.57 -7.08 -27.00
CA ARG A 301 20.54 -8.12 -26.79
C ARG A 301 19.96 -8.07 -25.38
N PHE A 302 20.81 -7.84 -24.38
CA PHE A 302 20.37 -7.66 -23.00
C PHE A 302 19.51 -6.40 -22.87
N GLY A 303 19.92 -5.28 -23.45
CA GLY A 303 19.16 -4.03 -23.44
C GLY A 303 17.81 -4.14 -24.13
N ASP A 304 17.74 -4.78 -25.30
CA ASP A 304 16.47 -5.08 -26.00
C ASP A 304 15.56 -5.99 -25.18
N PHE A 305 16.14 -6.82 -24.31
CA PHE A 305 15.39 -7.58 -23.35
C PHE A 305 14.89 -6.68 -22.22
N VAL A 306 15.76 -5.93 -21.54
CA VAL A 306 15.40 -5.18 -20.32
C VAL A 306 14.71 -3.83 -20.51
N GLY A 307 14.51 -3.39 -21.75
CA GLY A 307 13.82 -2.13 -22.01
C GLY A 307 12.35 -2.16 -21.55
N PRO A 308 11.87 -1.09 -20.88
CA PRO A 308 10.44 -0.96 -20.60
C PRO A 308 9.65 -0.88 -21.91
N ASN A 309 8.43 -1.44 -21.95
CA ASN A 309 7.50 -1.29 -23.07
C ASN A 309 8.07 -1.68 -24.46
N SER A 310 8.99 -2.65 -24.52
CA SER A 310 9.68 -3.05 -25.76
C SER A 310 10.62 -1.98 -26.32
N GLU A 311 11.11 -1.05 -25.49
CA GLU A 311 12.21 -0.18 -25.87
C GLU A 311 13.45 -1.00 -26.22
N THR A 312 14.10 -0.63 -27.32
CA THR A 312 15.39 -1.19 -27.70
C THR A 312 16.47 -0.65 -26.77
N TRP A 313 17.62 -1.32 -26.71
CA TRP A 313 18.79 -0.83 -25.98
C TRP A 313 19.16 0.61 -26.38
N SER A 314 18.96 0.96 -27.66
CA SER A 314 19.19 2.29 -28.21
C SER A 314 18.15 3.33 -27.77
N GLY A 315 16.96 2.89 -27.35
CA GLY A 315 15.98 3.71 -26.64
C GLY A 315 16.44 3.99 -25.20
N ILE A 316 16.86 2.95 -24.48
CA ILE A 316 17.35 3.04 -23.10
C ILE A 316 18.47 4.08 -22.99
N ILE A 317 19.47 4.07 -23.87
CA ILE A 317 20.58 5.05 -23.80
C ILE A 317 20.12 6.51 -23.91
N LYS A 318 18.96 6.79 -24.55
CA LYS A 318 18.41 8.14 -24.71
C LYS A 318 17.69 8.64 -23.46
N THR A 319 17.31 7.75 -22.55
CA THR A 319 16.67 8.11 -21.27
C THR A 319 17.63 8.85 -20.33
N GLY A 320 18.93 8.62 -20.48
CA GLY A 320 20.00 9.30 -19.75
C GLY A 320 20.41 8.61 -18.44
N TRP A 321 21.49 9.10 -17.83
CA TRP A 321 22.19 8.44 -16.72
C TRP A 321 21.36 8.28 -15.42
N ALA A 322 20.30 9.08 -15.25
CA ALA A 322 19.42 8.99 -14.09
C ALA A 322 18.44 7.82 -14.17
N ASP A 323 18.20 7.28 -15.38
CA ASP A 323 17.23 6.23 -15.61
C ASP A 323 17.71 4.86 -15.05
N PRO A 324 16.86 4.10 -14.32
CA PRO A 324 17.25 2.81 -13.77
C PRO A 324 17.61 1.76 -14.82
N TYR A 325 16.98 1.77 -15.99
CA TYR A 325 17.30 0.86 -17.08
C TYR A 325 18.61 1.25 -17.76
N TYR A 326 18.90 2.56 -17.89
CA TYR A 326 20.22 3.01 -18.33
C TYR A 326 21.33 2.47 -17.44
N LYS A 327 21.21 2.67 -16.11
CA LYS A 327 22.20 2.20 -15.14
C LYS A 327 22.34 0.68 -15.15
N THR A 328 21.23 -0.03 -15.34
CA THR A 328 21.22 -1.49 -15.47
C THR A 328 21.96 -1.94 -16.72
N LEU A 329 21.68 -1.33 -17.89
CA LEU A 329 22.38 -1.60 -19.15
C LEU A 329 23.87 -1.29 -19.03
N GLN A 330 24.22 -0.15 -18.41
CA GLN A 330 25.61 0.23 -18.13
C GLN A 330 26.32 -0.85 -17.30
N ALA A 331 25.73 -1.26 -16.17
CA ALA A 331 26.31 -2.26 -15.28
C ALA A 331 26.50 -3.60 -15.99
N TYR A 332 25.52 -4.05 -16.77
CA TYR A 332 25.64 -5.26 -17.58
C TYR A 332 26.74 -5.14 -18.64
N THR A 333 26.81 -4.01 -19.34
CA THR A 333 27.82 -3.76 -20.39
C THR A 333 29.24 -3.83 -19.82
N VAL A 334 29.46 -3.27 -18.62
CA VAL A 334 30.73 -3.36 -17.89
C VAL A 334 31.05 -4.80 -17.48
N ALA A 335 30.06 -5.54 -16.97
CA ALA A 335 30.22 -6.95 -16.61
C ALA A 335 30.55 -7.83 -17.85
N TYR A 336 29.89 -7.58 -18.97
CA TYR A 336 30.13 -8.25 -20.25
C TYR A 336 31.54 -7.95 -20.77
N ALA A 337 31.95 -6.68 -20.79
CA ALA A 337 33.29 -6.26 -21.18
C ALA A 337 34.38 -6.93 -20.34
N THR A 338 34.15 -7.05 -19.03
CA THR A 338 35.04 -7.76 -18.11
C THR A 338 35.18 -9.24 -18.49
N LYS A 339 34.06 -9.91 -18.80
CA LYS A 339 34.05 -11.32 -19.21
C LYS A 339 34.77 -11.55 -20.54
N GLN A 340 34.56 -10.67 -21.53
CA GLN A 340 35.08 -10.88 -22.89
C GLN A 340 36.54 -10.44 -23.08
N GLY A 341 36.94 -9.32 -22.47
CA GLY A 341 38.24 -8.67 -22.72
C GLY A 341 39.01 -8.30 -21.47
N GLY A 342 38.57 -8.76 -20.30
CA GLY A 342 39.24 -8.51 -19.02
C GLY A 342 39.26 -7.04 -18.62
N GLU A 343 40.25 -6.70 -17.79
CA GLU A 343 40.38 -5.38 -17.17
C GLU A 343 40.57 -4.24 -18.18
N ALA A 344 41.28 -4.49 -19.29
CA ALA A 344 41.55 -3.47 -20.30
C ALA A 344 40.27 -3.04 -21.03
N LEU A 345 39.45 -4.00 -21.47
CA LEU A 345 38.18 -3.70 -22.13
C LEU A 345 37.18 -3.08 -21.15
N ARG A 346 37.13 -3.58 -19.90
CA ARG A 346 36.31 -3.00 -18.83
C ARG A 346 36.58 -1.51 -18.66
N LYS A 347 37.84 -1.12 -18.42
CA LYS A 347 38.23 0.29 -18.22
C LYS A 347 37.87 1.16 -19.42
N LYS A 348 38.07 0.66 -20.64
CA LYS A 348 37.69 1.38 -21.86
C LYS A 348 36.19 1.66 -21.92
N VAL A 349 35.36 0.66 -21.62
CA VAL A 349 33.90 0.80 -21.59
C VAL A 349 33.44 1.74 -20.48
N GLU A 350 34.01 1.63 -19.28
CA GLU A 350 33.72 2.55 -18.17
C GLU A 350 34.05 4.01 -18.53
N THR A 351 35.17 4.22 -19.22
CA THR A 351 35.59 5.56 -19.68
C THR A 351 34.60 6.14 -20.69
N LEU A 352 34.08 5.33 -21.61
CA LEU A 352 33.07 5.76 -22.58
C LEU A 352 31.76 6.16 -21.89
N PHE A 353 31.29 5.39 -20.91
CA PHE A 353 30.13 5.79 -20.11
C PHE A 353 30.37 7.07 -19.31
N PHE A 354 31.55 7.22 -18.69
CA PHE A 354 31.93 8.43 -17.96
C PHE A 354 31.93 9.67 -18.86
N ASN A 355 32.38 9.53 -20.11
CA ASN A 355 32.40 10.60 -21.11
C ASN A 355 31.03 10.82 -21.80
N LEU A 356 29.95 10.22 -21.29
CA LEU A 356 28.61 10.31 -21.87
C LEU A 356 28.54 9.80 -23.32
N GLN A 357 29.31 8.76 -23.64
CA GLN A 357 29.33 8.04 -24.93
C GLN A 357 28.75 6.62 -24.79
N PRO A 358 27.47 6.47 -24.37
CA PRO A 358 26.90 5.16 -24.05
C PRO A 358 26.71 4.26 -25.29
N TYR A 359 26.50 4.84 -26.47
CA TYR A 359 26.36 4.07 -27.71
C TYR A 359 27.70 3.40 -28.05
N GLU A 360 28.77 4.18 -28.03
CA GLU A 360 30.13 3.75 -28.28
C GLU A 360 30.61 2.74 -27.23
N ALA A 361 30.17 2.90 -25.97
CA ALA A 361 30.44 1.94 -24.90
C ALA A 361 29.85 0.55 -25.21
N VAL A 362 28.59 0.49 -25.63
CA VAL A 362 27.91 -0.76 -26.02
C VAL A 362 28.60 -1.39 -27.24
N MET A 363 28.85 -0.60 -28.29
CA MET A 363 29.50 -1.09 -29.51
C MET A 363 30.93 -1.59 -29.24
N THR A 364 31.69 -0.87 -28.41
CA THR A 364 33.04 -1.26 -27.99
C THR A 364 33.03 -2.56 -27.20
N ALA A 365 32.10 -2.74 -26.25
CA ALA A 365 31.97 -3.97 -25.48
C ALA A 365 31.66 -5.18 -26.37
N GLU A 366 30.91 -4.96 -27.46
CA GLU A 366 30.55 -5.98 -28.44
C GLU A 366 31.62 -6.25 -29.51
N GLY A 367 32.71 -5.47 -29.54
CA GLY A 367 33.73 -5.57 -30.58
C GLY A 367 33.24 -5.12 -31.96
N ARG A 368 32.19 -4.29 -32.02
CA ARG A 368 31.65 -3.74 -33.26
C ARG A 368 32.35 -2.42 -33.60
N ALA A 369 32.50 -2.14 -34.90
CA ALA A 369 32.95 -0.83 -35.35
C ALA A 369 31.90 0.24 -35.00
N VAL A 370 32.37 1.36 -34.46
CA VAL A 370 31.57 2.53 -34.09
C VAL A 370 31.37 3.42 -35.30
#